data_AF-A0A7S2PW01-F1
#
_entry.id   AF-A0A7S2PW01-F1
#
_cell.length_a   1.000
_cell.length_b   1.000
_cell.length_c   1.000
_cell.angle_alpha   90.00
_cell.angle_beta   90.00
_cell.angle_gamma   90.00
#
_symmetry.space_group_name_H-M   'P 1'
#
loop_
_entity.id
_entity.type
_entity.pdbx_description
1 polymer ?
#
loop_
_entity_poly.entity_id
_entity_poly.type
_entity_poly.pdbx_seq_one_letter_code
_entity_poly.pdbx_strand_id
1 'polypeptide(L)'
;MSHLPGRESLIDWCAKRQHFGFQGRIEKPMDSCYSFWVGASLHLLGAGSFIDGGACTAFLKSCESGRTGGFQKFPEVRGPDLLHSYFSVCGLSLCGALPPMFPMLNMSQ
;
A
#
# COMPACT_ATOMS: atom_id res chain seq x y z
N MET A 1 12.12 -18.57 -2.19
CA MET A 1 12.28 -17.25 -1.53
C MET A 1 13.17 -17.25 -0.28
N SER A 2 13.47 -18.40 0.36
CA SER A 2 14.31 -18.48 1.58
C SER A 2 15.81 -18.19 1.39
N HIS A 3 16.27 -17.93 0.17
CA HIS A 3 17.68 -17.70 -0.18
C HIS A 3 17.90 -16.42 -0.99
N LEU A 4 16.99 -15.44 -0.88
CA LEU A 4 17.21 -14.13 -1.51
C LEU A 4 18.32 -13.39 -0.72
N PRO A 5 19.49 -13.09 -1.33
CA PRO A 5 20.52 -12.32 -0.65
C PRO A 5 19.98 -10.95 -0.24
N GLY A 6 20.26 -10.51 0.99
CA GLY A 6 19.77 -9.23 1.50
C GLY A 6 18.27 -9.18 1.82
N ARG A 7 17.59 -10.33 1.94
CA ARG A 7 16.16 -10.40 2.30
C ARG A 7 15.80 -9.55 3.52
N GLU A 8 16.59 -9.65 4.58
CA GLU A 8 16.33 -8.90 5.82
C GLU A 8 16.46 -7.40 5.62
N SER A 9 17.50 -6.94 4.92
CA SER A 9 17.68 -5.53 4.56
C SER A 9 16.55 -5.01 3.68
N LEU A 10 16.02 -5.86 2.78
CA LEU A 10 14.88 -5.50 1.94
C LEU A 10 13.59 -5.38 2.75
N ILE A 11 13.33 -6.31 3.67
CA ILE A 11 12.18 -6.23 4.59
C ILE A 11 12.27 -4.97 5.43
N ASP A 12 13.42 -4.70 6.03
CA ASP A 12 13.67 -3.49 6.83
C ASP A 12 13.45 -2.22 6.00
N TRP A 13 13.96 -2.19 4.77
CA TRP A 13 13.76 -1.06 3.86
C TRP A 13 12.28 -0.85 3.55
N CYS A 14 11.53 -1.91 3.23
CA CYS A 14 10.09 -1.84 2.94
C CYS A 14 9.27 -1.41 4.16
N ALA A 15 9.54 -1.99 5.34
CA ALA A 15 8.82 -1.65 6.56
C ALA A 15 9.02 -0.16 6.93
N LYS A 16 10.23 0.38 6.76
CA LYS A 16 10.55 1.81 6.96
C LYS A 16 9.94 2.75 5.90
N ARG A 17 9.12 2.25 4.98
CA ARG A 17 8.30 3.10 4.10
C ARG A 17 6.95 3.42 4.72
N GLN A 18 6.50 2.67 5.72
CA GLN A 18 5.23 2.93 6.37
C GLN A 18 5.35 4.06 7.39
N HIS A 19 4.49 5.06 7.21
CA HIS A 19 4.16 6.09 8.19
C HIS A 19 2.67 5.94 8.50
N PHE A 20 1.82 6.89 8.09
CA PHE A 20 0.37 6.68 8.07
C PHE A 20 -0.07 5.90 6.82
N GLY A 21 0.50 6.25 5.67
CA GLY A 21 0.51 5.47 4.43
C GLY A 21 1.93 5.04 4.08
N PHE A 22 2.21 4.82 2.80
CA PHE A 22 3.54 4.43 2.34
C PHE A 22 4.17 5.52 1.47
N GLN A 23 5.46 5.76 1.66
CA GLN A 23 6.29 6.54 0.73
C GLN A 23 7.07 5.59 -0.20
N GLY A 24 7.32 6.00 -1.44
CA GLY A 24 8.09 5.17 -2.39
C GLY A 24 9.59 5.22 -2.17
N ARG A 25 10.07 6.33 -1.59
CA ARG A 25 11.48 6.61 -1.32
C ARG A 25 11.59 7.42 -0.04
N ILE A 26 12.76 7.38 0.57
CA ILE A 26 13.09 8.12 1.80
C ILE A 26 12.95 9.63 1.53
N GLU A 27 12.44 10.36 2.53
CA GLU A 27 12.17 11.81 2.46
C GLU A 27 11.23 12.23 1.32
N LYS A 28 10.23 11.40 0.98
CA LYS A 28 9.20 11.76 0.00
C LYS A 28 7.80 11.64 0.60
N PRO A 29 6.84 12.47 0.14
CA PRO A 29 5.46 12.33 0.60
C PRO A 29 4.92 10.93 0.35
N MET A 30 3.99 10.54 1.22
CA MET A 30 3.22 9.31 1.04
C MET A 30 2.36 9.40 -0.23
N ASP A 31 2.08 8.24 -0.81
CA ASP A 31 1.25 8.09 -2.00
C ASP A 31 0.39 6.84 -1.83
N SER A 32 -0.91 6.97 -2.08
CA SER A 32 -1.90 5.91 -1.92
C SER A 32 -1.52 4.63 -2.66
N CYS A 33 -0.89 4.74 -3.84
CA CYS A 33 -0.51 3.55 -4.61
C CYS A 33 0.62 2.73 -3.96
N TYR A 34 1.46 3.32 -3.11
CA TYR A 34 2.51 2.56 -2.42
C TYR A 34 1.97 1.62 -1.35
N SER A 35 0.72 1.82 -0.91
CA SER A 35 0.02 0.85 -0.06
C SER A 35 -0.09 -0.53 -0.73
N PHE A 36 -0.19 -0.56 -2.06
CA PHE A 36 -0.01 -1.79 -2.82
C PHE A 36 1.46 -2.10 -3.10
N TRP A 37 2.22 -1.20 -3.74
CA TRP A 37 3.57 -1.56 -4.23
C TRP A 37 4.52 -2.01 -3.12
N VAL A 38 4.50 -1.33 -1.97
CA VAL A 38 5.33 -1.71 -0.82
C VAL A 38 4.64 -2.81 -0.01
N GLY A 39 3.33 -2.72 0.22
CA GLY A 39 2.57 -3.72 0.98
C GLY A 39 2.62 -5.12 0.34
N ALA A 40 2.44 -5.22 -0.98
CA ALA A 40 2.53 -6.46 -1.71
C ALA A 40 3.95 -7.04 -1.65
N SER A 41 4.97 -6.18 -1.72
CA SER A 41 6.37 -6.58 -1.56
C SER A 41 6.62 -7.21 -0.19
N LEU A 42 6.08 -6.61 0.89
CA LEU A 42 6.14 -7.19 2.23
C LEU A 42 5.43 -8.56 2.29
N HIS A 43 4.25 -8.68 1.70
CA HIS A 43 3.54 -9.97 1.63
C HIS A 43 4.33 -11.04 0.88
N LEU A 44 4.90 -10.71 -0.29
CA LEU A 44 5.73 -11.63 -1.07
C LEU A 44 7.00 -12.06 -0.34
N LEU A 45 7.54 -11.19 0.52
CA LEU A 45 8.67 -11.51 1.38
C LEU A 45 8.27 -12.34 2.61
N GLY A 46 6.99 -12.65 2.82
CA GLY A 46 6.48 -13.32 4.03
C GLY A 46 6.51 -12.44 5.27
N ALA A 47 6.44 -11.12 5.06
CA ALA A 47 6.63 -10.07 6.05
C ALA A 47 5.42 -9.12 6.13
N GLY A 48 4.26 -9.54 5.64
CA GLY A 48 3.02 -8.74 5.64
C GLY A 48 2.52 -8.37 7.03
N SER A 49 2.89 -9.12 8.07
CA SER A 49 2.57 -8.81 9.46
C SER A 49 3.20 -7.53 9.99
N PHE A 50 4.18 -6.95 9.29
CA PHE A 50 4.74 -5.63 9.64
C PHE A 50 3.89 -4.45 9.15
N ILE A 51 2.84 -4.71 8.35
CA ILE A 51 1.94 -3.65 7.90
C ILE A 51 1.02 -3.25 9.06
N ASP A 52 1.09 -1.99 9.47
CA ASP A 52 0.05 -1.38 10.31
C ASP A 52 -1.21 -1.16 9.46
N GLY A 53 -2.11 -2.15 9.46
CA GLY A 53 -3.33 -2.13 8.66
C GLY A 53 -4.29 -1.00 9.05
N GLY A 54 -4.32 -0.61 10.33
CA GLY A 54 -5.18 0.46 10.83
C GLY A 54 -4.75 1.83 10.30
N ALA A 55 -3.46 2.16 10.44
CA ALA A 55 -2.88 3.39 9.91
C ALA A 55 -3.04 3.47 8.38
N CYS A 56 -2.67 2.38 7.68
CA CYS A 56 -2.79 2.28 6.23
C CYS A 56 -4.22 2.54 5.74
N THR A 57 -5.21 1.90 6.38
CA THR A 57 -6.63 2.05 6.02
C THR A 57 -7.10 3.49 6.23
N ALA A 58 -6.72 4.11 7.35
CA ALA A 58 -7.05 5.51 7.63
C ALA A 58 -6.45 6.46 6.58
N PHE A 59 -5.19 6.25 6.18
CA PHE A 59 -4.56 7.04 5.12
C PHE A 59 -5.27 6.85 3.77
N LEU A 60 -5.55 5.62 3.35
CA LEU A 60 -6.26 5.36 2.10
C LEU A 60 -7.66 6.00 2.10
N LYS A 61 -8.38 5.95 3.23
CA LYS A 61 -9.67 6.63 3.37
C LYS A 61 -9.57 8.15 3.26
N SER A 62 -8.49 8.76 3.76
CA SER A 62 -8.24 10.19 3.55
C SER A 62 -7.95 10.56 2.08
N CYS A 63 -7.59 9.57 1.25
CA CYS A 63 -7.38 9.74 -0.19
C CYS A 63 -8.65 9.47 -1.02
N GLU A 64 -9.77 9.07 -0.41
CA GLU A 64 -11.02 8.79 -1.11
C GLU A 64 -11.77 10.09 -1.47
N SER A 65 -12.19 10.23 -2.72
CA SER A 65 -13.01 11.38 -3.14
C SER A 65 -14.47 11.18 -2.74
N GLY A 66 -14.92 11.93 -1.73
CA GLY A 66 -16.33 11.94 -1.31
C GLY A 66 -17.30 12.50 -2.37
N ARG A 67 -16.82 13.18 -3.41
CA ARG A 67 -17.66 13.79 -4.45
C ARG A 67 -17.92 12.85 -5.63
N THR A 68 -16.92 12.11 -6.05
CA THR A 68 -16.95 11.32 -7.30
C THR A 68 -16.69 9.84 -7.07
N GLY A 69 -16.38 9.42 -5.84
CA GLY A 69 -15.75 8.13 -5.59
C GLY A 69 -14.33 8.07 -6.17
N GLY A 70 -13.67 6.93 -5.98
CA GLY A 70 -12.27 6.72 -6.39
C GLY A 70 -11.26 7.32 -5.42
N PHE A 71 -9.97 7.06 -5.67
CA PHE A 71 -8.87 7.50 -4.82
C PHE A 71 -7.88 8.37 -5.60
N GLN A 72 -7.35 9.36 -4.89
CA GLN A 72 -6.30 10.24 -5.37
C GLN A 72 -4.95 9.87 -4.76
N LYS A 73 -3.88 10.49 -5.25
CA LYS A 73 -2.50 10.21 -4.82
C LYS A 73 -2.25 10.45 -3.33
N PHE A 74 -2.69 11.60 -2.81
CA PHE A 74 -2.65 11.98 -1.40
C PHE A 74 -3.74 13.04 -1.16
N PRO A 75 -4.20 13.27 0.08
CA PRO A 75 -5.44 14.01 0.38
C PRO A 75 -5.56 15.39 -0.28
N GLU A 76 -4.43 16.07 -0.48
CA GLU A 76 -4.36 17.43 -1.01
C GLU A 76 -4.38 17.51 -2.56
N VAL A 77 -4.20 16.40 -3.29
CA VAL A 77 -4.28 16.40 -4.77
C VAL A 77 -5.72 16.55 -5.23
N ARG A 78 -5.92 17.29 -6.34
CA ARG A 78 -7.24 17.43 -6.94
C ARG A 78 -7.63 16.19 -7.75
N GLY A 79 -8.48 15.37 -7.15
CA GLY A 79 -9.32 14.42 -7.84
C GLY A 79 -8.70 13.03 -8.03
N PRO A 80 -9.55 12.01 -8.12
CA PRO A 80 -9.13 10.63 -8.27
C PRO A 80 -8.67 10.34 -9.71
N ASP A 81 -7.87 9.29 -9.85
CA ASP A 81 -7.56 8.69 -11.15
C ASP A 81 -7.64 7.16 -11.07
N LEU A 82 -7.65 6.50 -12.24
CA LEU A 82 -7.82 5.05 -12.32
C LEU A 82 -6.70 4.27 -11.63
N LEU A 83 -5.46 4.76 -11.71
CA LEU A 83 -4.30 4.08 -11.15
C LEU A 83 -4.38 4.09 -9.62
N HIS A 84 -4.52 5.27 -9.01
CA HIS A 84 -4.59 5.38 -7.57
C HIS A 84 -5.86 4.77 -7.02
N SER A 85 -6.98 4.84 -7.76
CA SER A 85 -8.23 4.16 -7.36
C SER A 85 -8.04 2.65 -7.24
N TYR A 86 -7.49 2.03 -8.27
CA TYR A 86 -7.28 0.58 -8.27
C TYR A 86 -6.25 0.14 -7.22
N PHE A 87 -5.08 0.80 -7.16
CA PHE A 87 -4.05 0.41 -6.20
C PHE A 87 -4.41 0.75 -4.75
N SER A 88 -5.30 1.71 -4.50
CA SER A 88 -5.84 1.96 -3.16
C SER A 88 -6.78 0.83 -2.73
N VAL A 89 -7.61 0.30 -3.63
CA VAL A 89 -8.46 -0.88 -3.34
C VAL A 89 -7.59 -2.11 -3.05
N CYS A 90 -6.55 -2.35 -3.84
CA CYS A 90 -5.60 -3.42 -3.55
C CYS A 90 -4.86 -3.19 -2.22
N GLY A 91 -4.47 -1.95 -1.93
CA GLY A 91 -3.89 -1.57 -0.63
C GLY A 91 -4.84 -1.84 0.54
N LEU A 92 -6.12 -1.51 0.42
CA LEU A 92 -7.13 -1.81 1.44
C LEU A 92 -7.29 -3.32 1.67
N SER A 93 -7.16 -4.14 0.63
CA SER A 93 -7.13 -5.61 0.77
C SER A 93 -5.91 -6.07 1.58
N LEU A 94 -4.71 -5.60 1.23
CA LEU A 94 -3.47 -5.93 1.95
C LEU A 94 -3.45 -5.41 3.39
N CYS A 95 -4.13 -4.30 3.66
CA CYS A 95 -4.26 -3.72 4.99
C CYS A 95 -5.41 -4.35 5.82
N GLY A 96 -6.09 -5.38 5.29
CA GLY A 96 -7.10 -6.17 5.99
C GLY A 96 -8.49 -5.55 6.04
N ALA A 97 -8.73 -4.45 5.32
CA ALA A 97 -10.01 -3.75 5.27
C ALA A 97 -10.97 -4.29 4.18
N LEU A 98 -10.44 -5.04 3.20
CA LEU A 98 -11.20 -5.66 2.12
C LEU A 98 -10.83 -7.15 1.98
N PRO A 99 -11.64 -7.96 1.26
CA PRO A 99 -11.34 -9.36 0.99
C PRO A 99 -9.92 -9.56 0.44
N PRO A 100 -9.27 -10.69 0.74
CA PRO A 100 -7.89 -10.91 0.36
C PRO A 100 -7.71 -11.01 -1.15
N MET A 101 -6.51 -10.65 -1.59
CA MET A 101 -6.08 -10.67 -2.99
C MET A 101 -4.80 -11.53 -3.15
N PHE A 102 -4.43 -11.90 -4.39
CA PHE A 102 -3.14 -12.52 -4.72
C PHE A 102 -2.06 -11.45 -4.96
N PRO A 103 -1.16 -11.16 -3.99
CA PRO A 103 -0.23 -10.02 -4.10
C PRO A 103 0.73 -10.12 -5.30
N MET A 104 1.03 -11.35 -5.73
CA MET A 104 1.88 -11.62 -6.88
C MET A 104 1.22 -11.26 -8.22
N LEU A 105 -0.09 -11.48 -8.34
CA LEU A 105 -0.83 -11.31 -9.59
C LEU A 105 -1.63 -10.01 -9.64
N ASN A 106 -1.74 -9.32 -8.51
CA ASN A 106 -2.56 -8.12 -8.36
C ASN A 106 -4.05 -8.34 -8.70
N MET A 107 -4.63 -9.48 -8.32
CA MET A 107 -6.04 -9.78 -8.57
C MET A 107 -6.69 -10.48 -7.37
N SER A 108 -8.02 -10.54 -7.32
CA SER A 108 -8.76 -11.26 -6.28
C SER A 108 -8.33 -12.73 -6.19
N GLN A 109 -8.48 -13.31 -4.99
CA GLN A 109 -8.28 -14.74 -4.77
C GLN A 109 -9.32 -15.61 -5.48
#